data_AF-A0A5D4RN94-F1
#
_entry.id   AF-A0A5D4RN94-F1
#
_cell.length_a   1.000
_cell.length_b   1.000
_cell.length_c   1.000
_cell.angle_alpha   90.00
_cell.angle_beta   90.00
_cell.angle_gamma   90.00
#
_symmetry.space_group_name_H-M   'P 1'
#
loop_
_entity.id
_entity.type
_entity.pdbx_description
1 polymer ?
#
loop_
_entity_poly.entity_id
_entity_poly.type
_entity_poly.pdbx_seq_one_letter_code
_entity_poly.pdbx_strand_id
1 'polypeptide(L)'
;MNYLVSVQAAIDFIEGNIEEKIELEEVAKIASMSLPHLYRMFYSLTGYPVKDYMRKRRISIASDHLKYSHRTIIDIAIQVGFESQASFTKTFKKIVGITPKVYKESEMFFCFERIDLYEKINYLESRELFDRYPDIKVIQLKDMAVLSYIHRSGRLEGIEKDALAAVQKMAQASDIKQKKMRVFGRNIDYDEALDKISQPYAYEIMISIEDPLIYSIAGMSFKTIQGGMYAVGVTASTNDSSILSLWNQMYSEWLPKSSFSEGSHAYLEEYMTFNEKLVRMKLYLPIERQLKPEMITVEETESFCVGYCRIYGQGCQEKADKTLSEWLKSNPPIDYSSAKLYLSYNYDSENDLEHWSEYGITNFSSHEDTNTQRIAQKILGGGLFAVMETRAYGTLAGILEIIHRWIVCGETFILDDSRQWFAQYQSSEASPSNARMSVQIYIPIMERSKLYG
;
A
#
# COMPACT_ATOMS: atom_id res chain seq x y z
N MET A 1 -11.53 -11.45 -16.77
CA MET A 1 -10.16 -10.91 -16.78
C MET A 1 -9.73 -10.71 -15.34
N ASN A 2 -8.60 -11.27 -14.90
CA ASN A 2 -8.10 -11.04 -13.54
C ASN A 2 -7.30 -9.74 -13.54
N TYR A 3 -7.90 -8.66 -13.03
CA TYR A 3 -7.31 -7.33 -13.07
C TYR A 3 -6.03 -7.21 -12.22
N LEU A 4 -5.93 -8.00 -11.14
CA LEU A 4 -4.71 -8.05 -10.33
C LEU A 4 -3.54 -8.61 -11.16
N VAL A 5 -3.75 -9.71 -11.87
CA VAL A 5 -2.75 -10.30 -12.77
C VAL A 5 -2.39 -9.35 -13.92
N SER A 6 -3.40 -8.73 -14.55
CA SER A 6 -3.18 -7.78 -15.65
C SER A 6 -2.40 -6.54 -15.23
N VAL A 7 -2.74 -5.93 -14.08
CA VAL A 7 -2.03 -4.74 -13.59
C VAL A 7 -0.64 -5.12 -13.07
N GLN A 8 -0.47 -6.29 -12.45
CA GLN A 8 0.87 -6.76 -12.09
C GLN A 8 1.74 -6.96 -13.34
N ALA A 9 1.21 -7.54 -14.41
CA ALA A 9 1.94 -7.66 -15.68
C ALA A 9 2.35 -6.29 -16.26
N ALA A 10 1.49 -5.28 -16.15
CA ALA A 10 1.84 -3.90 -16.51
C ALA A 10 2.97 -3.35 -15.63
N ILE A 11 2.93 -3.58 -14.31
CA ILE A 11 4.02 -3.16 -13.41
C ILE A 11 5.33 -3.87 -13.78
N ASP A 12 5.28 -5.18 -14.04
CA ASP A 12 6.45 -5.98 -14.41
C ASP A 12 7.11 -5.48 -15.69
N PHE A 13 6.29 -5.16 -16.70
CA PHE A 13 6.77 -4.56 -17.93
C PHE A 13 7.36 -3.16 -17.72
N ILE A 14 6.68 -2.31 -16.94
CA ILE A 14 7.21 -0.97 -16.61
C ILE A 14 8.58 -1.08 -15.94
N GLU A 15 8.72 -1.95 -14.95
CA GLU A 15 9.95 -2.13 -14.18
C GLU A 15 11.07 -2.75 -15.02
N GLY A 16 10.72 -3.67 -15.92
CA GLY A 16 11.67 -4.26 -16.87
C GLY A 16 12.25 -3.25 -17.87
N ASN A 17 11.53 -2.16 -18.15
CA ASN A 17 11.89 -1.16 -19.17
C ASN A 17 12.02 0.26 -18.58
N ILE A 18 12.18 0.40 -17.26
CA ILE A 18 12.00 1.68 -16.55
C ILE A 18 13.00 2.78 -16.97
N GLU A 19 14.19 2.38 -17.40
CA GLU A 19 15.26 3.25 -17.94
C GLU A 19 15.06 3.59 -19.43
N GLU A 20 14.16 2.90 -20.11
CA GLU A 20 13.87 3.10 -21.53
C GLU A 20 12.64 4.00 -21.75
N LYS A 21 12.41 4.40 -23.01
CA LYS A 21 11.19 5.12 -23.38
C LYS A 21 10.02 4.12 -23.40
N ILE A 22 9.03 4.33 -22.54
CA ILE A 22 7.83 3.49 -22.46
C ILE A 22 6.63 4.27 -22.99
N GLU A 23 5.97 3.74 -24.01
CA GLU A 23 4.67 4.23 -24.48
C GLU A 23 3.55 3.55 -23.67
N LEU A 24 2.58 4.32 -23.17
CA LEU A 24 1.55 3.78 -22.27
C LEU A 24 0.54 2.88 -22.98
N GLU A 25 0.40 3.05 -24.29
CA GLU A 25 -0.36 2.18 -25.17
C GLU A 25 0.18 0.75 -25.16
N GLU A 26 1.51 0.59 -25.04
CA GLU A 26 2.15 -0.72 -24.94
C GLU A 26 1.89 -1.37 -23.58
N VAL A 27 1.98 -0.57 -22.49
CA VAL A 27 1.62 -1.02 -21.13
C VAL A 27 0.17 -1.50 -21.10
N ALA A 28 -0.74 -0.74 -21.72
CA ALA A 28 -2.16 -1.08 -21.78
C ALA A 28 -2.39 -2.38 -22.57
N LYS A 29 -1.67 -2.55 -23.70
CA LYS A 29 -1.71 -3.78 -24.50
C LYS A 29 -1.25 -4.99 -23.69
N ILE A 30 -0.17 -4.88 -22.92
CA ILE A 30 0.33 -5.97 -22.05
C ILE A 30 -0.67 -6.31 -20.96
N ALA A 31 -1.32 -5.32 -20.36
CA ALA A 31 -2.40 -5.53 -19.41
C ALA A 31 -3.69 -6.07 -20.05
N SER A 32 -3.75 -6.18 -21.39
CA SER A 32 -4.96 -6.50 -22.16
C SER A 32 -6.11 -5.51 -21.90
N MET A 33 -5.79 -4.23 -21.72
CA MET A 33 -6.74 -3.15 -21.42
C MET A 33 -6.68 -2.03 -22.46
N SER A 34 -7.76 -1.25 -22.57
CA SER A 34 -7.67 0.07 -23.19
C SER A 34 -6.91 1.03 -22.26
N LEU A 35 -6.33 2.09 -22.82
CA LEU A 35 -5.55 3.06 -22.06
C LEU A 35 -6.35 3.73 -20.92
N PRO A 36 -7.60 4.19 -21.11
CA PRO A 36 -8.41 4.72 -20.01
C PRO A 36 -8.72 3.68 -18.93
N HIS A 37 -8.85 2.41 -19.31
CA HIS A 37 -9.11 1.34 -18.36
C HIS A 37 -7.86 1.01 -17.54
N LEU A 38 -6.68 0.99 -18.16
CA LEU A 38 -5.39 0.88 -17.46
C LEU A 38 -5.25 1.97 -16.39
N TYR A 39 -5.54 3.24 -16.71
CA TYR A 39 -5.44 4.33 -15.73
C TYR A 39 -6.29 4.09 -14.49
N ARG A 40 -7.56 3.69 -14.67
CA ARG A 40 -8.48 3.42 -13.56
C ARG A 40 -8.04 2.21 -12.74
N MET A 41 -7.73 1.09 -13.39
CA MET A 41 -7.37 -0.15 -12.70
C MET A 41 -6.01 -0.06 -12.00
N PHE A 42 -5.03 0.60 -12.62
CA PHE A 42 -3.73 0.82 -12.03
C PHE A 42 -3.85 1.70 -10.78
N TYR A 43 -4.61 2.81 -10.85
CA TYR A 43 -4.84 3.67 -9.68
C TYR A 43 -5.56 2.92 -8.55
N SER A 44 -6.64 2.21 -8.87
CA SER A 44 -7.43 1.44 -7.88
C SER A 44 -6.60 0.37 -7.16
N LEU A 45 -5.67 -0.29 -7.84
CA LEU A 45 -4.86 -1.36 -7.25
C LEU A 45 -3.58 -0.85 -6.58
N THR A 46 -2.99 0.25 -7.05
CA THR A 46 -1.69 0.72 -6.58
C THR A 46 -1.76 1.95 -5.66
N GLY A 47 -2.84 2.73 -5.74
CA GLY A 47 -2.97 4.05 -5.12
C GLY A 47 -2.24 5.18 -5.87
N TYR A 48 -1.61 4.89 -7.02
CA TYR A 48 -0.83 5.86 -7.79
C TYR A 48 -1.26 5.91 -9.26
N PRO A 49 -1.36 7.10 -9.87
CA PRO A 49 -1.46 7.20 -11.32
C PRO A 49 -0.22 6.55 -11.98
N VAL A 50 -0.41 5.77 -13.04
CA VAL A 50 0.69 5.01 -13.69
C VAL A 50 1.88 5.89 -14.08
N LYS A 51 1.64 7.11 -14.58
CA LYS A 51 2.69 8.07 -14.93
C LYS A 51 3.48 8.54 -13.71
N ASP A 52 2.80 8.73 -12.57
CA ASP A 52 3.44 9.17 -11.34
C ASP A 52 4.21 8.05 -10.66
N TYR A 53 3.70 6.81 -10.74
CA TYR A 53 4.45 5.61 -10.38
C TYR A 53 5.78 5.53 -11.14
N MET A 54 5.73 5.59 -12.48
CA MET A 54 6.93 5.56 -13.34
C MET A 54 7.92 6.67 -12.99
N ARG A 55 7.44 7.90 -12.79
CA ARG A 55 8.30 9.04 -12.40
C ARG A 55 8.98 8.81 -11.07
N LYS A 56 8.24 8.40 -10.04
CA LYS A 56 8.81 8.14 -8.70
C LYS A 56 9.82 7.01 -8.73
N ARG A 57 9.57 5.93 -9.50
CA ARG A 57 10.53 4.84 -9.72
C ARG A 57 11.81 5.30 -10.39
N ARG A 58 11.72 6.06 -11.50
CA ARG A 58 12.87 6.66 -12.18
C ARG A 58 13.68 7.58 -11.27
N ILE A 59 13.01 8.42 -10.46
CA ILE A 59 13.69 9.27 -9.47
C ILE A 59 14.38 8.42 -8.41
N SER A 60 13.77 7.33 -7.93
CA SER A 60 14.43 6.43 -6.98
C SER A 60 15.70 5.81 -7.55
N ILE A 61 15.70 5.36 -8.81
CA ILE A 61 16.88 4.81 -9.48
C ILE A 61 17.94 5.91 -9.68
N ALA A 62 17.52 7.10 -10.10
CA ALA A 62 18.41 8.25 -10.25
C ALA A 62 19.07 8.65 -8.93
N SER A 63 18.33 8.59 -7.80
CA SER A 63 18.85 8.84 -6.46
C SER A 63 19.98 7.88 -6.10
N ASP A 64 19.86 6.60 -6.44
CA ASP A 64 20.93 5.62 -6.23
C ASP A 64 22.17 5.97 -7.08
N HIS A 65 21.98 6.28 -8.36
CA HIS A 65 23.07 6.72 -9.22
C HIS A 65 23.78 7.98 -8.73
N LEU A 66 23.04 8.95 -8.21
CA LEU A 66 23.61 10.20 -7.69
C LEU A 66 24.54 9.95 -6.50
N LYS A 67 24.19 9.01 -5.61
CA LYS A 67 24.97 8.67 -4.42
C LYS A 67 26.14 7.74 -4.70
N TYR A 68 25.91 6.70 -5.50
CA TYR A 68 26.82 5.55 -5.58
C TYR A 68 27.58 5.47 -6.90
N SER A 69 27.42 6.45 -7.79
CA SER A 69 28.16 6.53 -9.04
C SER A 69 28.87 7.88 -9.24
N HIS A 70 29.89 7.88 -10.10
CA HIS A 70 30.61 9.09 -10.51
C HIS A 70 30.00 9.76 -11.75
N ARG A 71 28.81 9.31 -12.20
CA ARG A 71 28.14 9.85 -13.39
C ARG A 71 27.71 11.30 -13.16
N THR A 72 27.66 12.06 -14.25
CA THR A 72 27.18 13.45 -14.20
C THR A 72 25.65 13.48 -14.05
N ILE A 73 25.11 14.58 -13.55
CA ILE A 73 23.65 14.73 -13.36
C ILE A 73 22.90 14.62 -14.71
N ILE A 74 23.50 15.11 -15.80
CA ILE A 74 22.90 15.00 -17.14
C ILE A 74 22.87 13.56 -17.64
N ASP A 75 23.95 12.79 -17.44
CA ASP A 75 24.00 11.39 -17.86
C ASP A 75 22.94 10.56 -17.12
N ILE A 76 22.82 10.79 -15.80
CA ILE A 76 21.82 10.12 -14.97
C ILE A 76 20.41 10.48 -15.43
N ALA A 77 20.16 11.76 -15.72
CA ALA A 77 18.85 12.22 -16.21
C ALA A 77 18.46 11.52 -17.53
N ILE A 78 19.39 11.45 -18.49
CA ILE A 78 19.15 10.80 -19.78
C ILE A 78 18.93 9.30 -19.59
N GLN A 79 19.76 8.65 -18.75
CA GLN A 79 19.67 7.22 -18.50
C GLN A 79 18.33 6.82 -17.87
N VAL A 80 17.80 7.59 -16.94
CA VAL A 80 16.48 7.30 -16.33
C VAL A 80 15.31 7.83 -17.17
N GLY A 81 15.54 8.12 -18.44
CA GLY A 81 14.51 8.44 -19.43
C GLY A 81 13.95 9.87 -19.36
N PHE A 82 14.74 10.86 -18.92
CA PHE A 82 14.39 12.29 -19.03
C PHE A 82 15.05 12.93 -20.25
N GLU A 83 14.31 13.77 -20.96
CA GLU A 83 14.77 14.46 -22.17
C GLU A 83 15.79 15.57 -21.89
N SER A 84 15.83 16.11 -20.66
CA SER A 84 16.77 17.16 -20.28
C SER A 84 17.06 17.19 -18.79
N GLN A 85 18.26 17.67 -18.43
CA GLN A 85 18.66 17.91 -17.03
C GLN A 85 17.71 18.89 -16.31
N ALA A 86 17.14 19.88 -17.02
CA ALA A 86 16.22 20.84 -16.44
C ALA A 86 14.90 20.19 -16.00
N SER A 87 14.31 19.36 -16.88
CA SER A 87 13.10 18.60 -16.57
C SER A 87 13.32 17.62 -15.41
N PHE A 88 14.46 16.92 -15.43
CA PHE A 88 14.89 16.04 -14.33
C PHE A 88 15.02 16.81 -13.02
N THR A 89 15.76 17.91 -13.00
CA THR A 89 16.00 18.71 -11.79
C THR A 89 14.71 19.24 -11.17
N LYS A 90 13.77 19.72 -12.00
CA LYS A 90 12.45 20.18 -11.54
C LYS A 90 11.64 19.04 -10.91
N THR A 91 11.63 17.89 -11.57
CA THR A 91 10.87 16.70 -11.12
C THR A 91 11.47 16.10 -9.86
N PHE A 92 12.80 15.98 -9.82
CA PHE A 92 13.56 15.51 -8.66
C PHE A 92 13.30 16.40 -7.45
N LYS A 93 13.41 17.73 -7.60
CA LYS A 93 13.10 18.66 -6.51
C LYS A 93 11.65 18.59 -6.05
N LYS A 94 10.69 18.39 -6.96
CA LYS A 94 9.27 18.21 -6.59
C LYS A 94 9.04 16.96 -5.74
N ILE A 95 9.73 15.86 -6.07
CA ILE A 95 9.52 14.55 -5.42
C ILE A 95 10.36 14.40 -4.14
N VAL A 96 11.62 14.86 -4.18
CA VAL A 96 12.61 14.67 -3.10
C VAL A 96 12.74 15.90 -2.19
N GLY A 97 12.20 17.05 -2.61
CA GLY A 97 12.26 18.32 -1.87
C GLY A 97 13.51 19.16 -2.12
N ILE A 98 14.61 18.55 -2.56
CA ILE A 98 15.90 19.22 -2.82
C ILE A 98 16.42 18.96 -4.23
N THR A 99 17.40 19.75 -4.70
CA THR A 99 17.97 19.56 -6.04
C THR A 99 18.89 18.34 -6.11
N PRO A 100 19.10 17.73 -7.29
CA PRO A 100 20.00 16.59 -7.46
C PRO A 100 21.42 16.85 -6.96
N LYS A 101 21.93 18.09 -7.15
CA LYS A 101 23.27 18.50 -6.70
C LYS A 101 23.35 18.46 -5.16
N VAL A 102 22.39 19.10 -4.48
CA VAL A 102 22.35 19.11 -3.01
C VAL A 102 22.13 17.69 -2.47
N TYR A 103 21.28 16.90 -3.14
CA TYR A 103 21.03 15.51 -2.75
C TYR A 103 22.30 14.66 -2.84
N LYS A 104 23.15 14.86 -3.85
CA LYS A 104 24.41 14.12 -4.00
C LYS A 104 25.37 14.34 -2.83
N GLU A 105 25.37 15.53 -2.24
CA GLU A 105 26.27 15.93 -1.15
C GLU A 105 25.66 15.71 0.25
N SER A 106 24.36 15.44 0.35
CA SER A 106 23.67 15.28 1.63
C SER A 106 23.78 13.85 2.19
N GLU A 107 23.27 13.64 3.41
CA GLU A 107 23.00 12.30 3.96
C GLU A 107 21.56 11.84 3.67
N MET A 108 20.74 12.68 3.03
CA MET A 108 19.36 12.32 2.70
C MET A 108 19.31 11.15 1.74
N PHE A 109 18.29 10.33 1.94
CA PHE A 109 18.04 9.15 1.14
C PHE A 109 16.58 9.13 0.67
N PHE A 110 16.37 8.96 -0.63
CA PHE A 110 15.05 8.85 -1.24
C PHE A 110 14.87 7.47 -1.85
N CYS A 111 13.80 6.79 -1.45
CA CYS A 111 13.41 5.49 -1.97
C CYS A 111 11.94 5.51 -2.36
N PHE A 112 11.64 5.03 -3.55
CA PHE A 112 10.29 4.66 -3.91
C PHE A 112 10.33 3.29 -4.56
N GLU A 113 9.87 2.27 -3.85
CA GLU A 113 10.03 0.87 -4.26
C GLU A 113 9.07 0.46 -5.38
N ARG A 114 9.45 -0.60 -6.10
CA ARG A 114 8.54 -1.31 -6.99
C ARG A 114 7.34 -1.80 -6.18
N ILE A 115 6.15 -1.62 -6.75
CA ILE A 115 4.93 -2.20 -6.17
C ILE A 115 4.83 -3.67 -6.63
N ASP A 116 4.58 -4.56 -5.68
CA ASP A 116 4.16 -5.93 -5.96
C ASP A 116 2.77 -6.15 -5.35
N LEU A 117 1.78 -6.32 -6.22
CA LEU A 117 0.38 -6.50 -5.84
C LEU A 117 0.13 -7.87 -5.20
N TYR A 118 1.01 -8.85 -5.43
CA TYR A 118 0.92 -10.15 -4.76
C TYR A 118 1.47 -10.10 -3.33
N GLU A 119 2.40 -9.17 -3.04
CA GLU A 119 2.98 -9.02 -1.70
C GLU A 119 2.17 -8.05 -0.83
N LYS A 120 1.40 -7.09 -1.39
CA LYS A 120 0.71 -6.07 -0.58
C LYS A 120 -0.57 -6.59 0.08
N ILE A 121 -0.56 -6.78 1.40
CA ILE A 121 -1.78 -7.06 2.18
C ILE A 121 -2.54 -5.75 2.41
N ASN A 122 -3.84 -5.77 2.15
CA ASN A 122 -4.74 -4.70 2.60
C ASN A 122 -5.11 -4.91 4.06
N TYR A 123 -4.58 -4.04 4.91
CA TYR A 123 -5.05 -3.86 6.28
C TYR A 123 -5.09 -2.34 6.51
N LEU A 124 -6.14 -1.91 7.20
CA LEU A 124 -6.31 -0.51 7.53
C LEU A 124 -5.42 -0.20 8.71
N GLU A 125 -4.38 0.57 8.44
CA GLU A 125 -3.96 1.52 9.45
C GLU A 125 -4.81 2.77 9.36
N SER A 126 -5.04 3.41 10.51
CA SER A 126 -5.67 4.71 10.50
C SER A 126 -4.86 5.63 9.58
N ARG A 127 -5.55 6.48 8.82
CA ARG A 127 -4.89 7.48 7.97
C ARG A 127 -3.86 8.31 8.76
N GLU A 128 -4.11 8.53 10.05
CA GLU A 128 -3.17 9.15 10.98
C GLU A 128 -1.86 8.37 11.18
N LEU A 129 -1.91 7.03 11.26
CA LEU A 129 -0.71 6.19 11.36
C LEU A 129 0.05 6.14 10.05
N PHE A 130 -0.67 6.03 8.92
CA PHE A 130 -0.06 6.09 7.60
C PHE A 130 0.64 7.44 7.36
N ASP A 131 -0.02 8.55 7.68
CA ASP A 131 0.55 9.90 7.53
C ASP A 131 1.74 10.12 8.48
N ARG A 132 1.73 9.49 9.66
CA ARG A 132 2.82 9.58 10.64
C ARG A 132 4.01 8.67 10.30
N TYR A 133 3.76 7.51 9.71
CA TYR A 133 4.76 6.49 9.39
C TYR A 133 4.64 6.00 7.94
N PRO A 134 4.75 6.90 6.93
CA PRO A 134 4.50 6.57 5.53
C PRO A 134 5.51 5.58 4.93
N ASP A 135 6.66 5.41 5.58
CA ASP A 135 7.74 4.53 5.15
C ASP A 135 7.60 3.09 5.67
N ILE A 136 6.67 2.83 6.59
CA ILE A 136 6.37 1.48 7.09
C ILE A 136 5.23 0.91 6.25
N LYS A 137 5.46 -0.24 5.63
CA LYS A 137 4.48 -0.97 4.81
C LYS A 137 4.34 -2.38 5.33
N VAL A 138 3.14 -2.92 5.43
CA VAL A 138 3.02 -4.37 5.65
C VAL A 138 2.79 -5.10 4.35
N ILE A 139 3.45 -6.24 4.25
CA ILE A 139 3.39 -7.15 3.13
C ILE A 139 3.23 -8.60 3.59
N GLN A 140 2.68 -9.44 2.73
CA GLN A 140 2.73 -10.89 2.82
C GLN A 140 3.91 -11.36 1.99
N LEU A 141 4.89 -12.00 2.62
CA LEU A 141 5.82 -12.83 1.87
C LEU A 141 5.24 -14.23 1.68
N LYS A 142 5.41 -14.80 0.49
CA LYS A 142 5.19 -16.23 0.25
C LYS A 142 6.40 -17.02 0.73
N ASP A 143 6.22 -18.33 0.89
CA ASP A 143 7.36 -19.22 1.13
C ASP A 143 8.38 -19.08 0.01
N MET A 144 9.66 -18.96 0.38
CA MET A 144 10.75 -18.77 -0.57
C MET A 144 11.80 -19.86 -0.39
N ALA A 145 12.19 -20.46 -1.51
CA ALA A 145 13.38 -21.30 -1.62
C ALA A 145 14.64 -20.43 -1.52
N VAL A 146 15.58 -20.82 -0.64
CA VAL A 146 16.83 -20.08 -0.43
C VAL A 146 18.05 -21.01 -0.30
N LEU A 147 19.21 -20.51 -0.69
CA LEU A 147 20.50 -21.04 -0.27
C LEU A 147 20.96 -20.29 0.97
N SER A 148 21.24 -21.01 2.05
CA SER A 148 21.65 -20.49 3.36
C SER A 148 23.13 -20.76 3.64
N TYR A 149 23.81 -19.74 4.15
CA TYR A 149 25.15 -19.80 4.72
C TYR A 149 25.12 -19.25 6.15
N ILE A 150 25.69 -20.00 7.09
CA ILE A 150 25.82 -19.58 8.48
C ILE A 150 27.28 -19.18 8.72
N HIS A 151 27.50 -17.89 8.95
CA HIS A 151 28.79 -17.39 9.39
C HIS A 151 28.88 -17.45 10.92
N ARG A 152 30.04 -17.85 11.43
CA ARG A 152 30.31 -17.91 12.88
C ARG A 152 31.53 -17.08 13.22
N SER A 153 31.48 -16.39 14.36
CA SER A 153 32.52 -15.47 14.79
C SER A 153 32.66 -15.43 16.32
N GLY A 154 33.88 -15.11 16.77
CA GLY A 154 34.18 -14.81 18.18
C GLY A 154 33.78 -13.38 18.60
N ARG A 155 33.47 -12.51 17.64
CA ARG A 155 33.03 -11.13 17.84
C ARG A 155 31.65 -10.91 17.25
N LEU A 156 30.83 -10.12 17.94
CA LEU A 156 29.53 -9.67 17.45
C LEU A 156 29.67 -8.50 16.45
N GLU A 157 30.61 -7.58 16.72
CA GLU A 157 30.78 -6.37 15.90
C GLU A 157 31.23 -6.72 14.48
N GLY A 158 30.43 -6.30 13.49
CA GLY A 158 30.70 -6.48 12.07
C GLY A 158 30.47 -7.89 11.54
N ILE A 159 29.84 -8.79 12.31
CA ILE A 159 29.58 -10.17 11.89
C ILE A 159 28.72 -10.23 10.62
N GLU A 160 27.76 -9.32 10.48
CA GLU A 160 26.88 -9.21 9.31
C GLU A 160 27.66 -8.80 8.05
N LYS A 161 28.62 -7.88 8.19
CA LYS A 161 29.49 -7.42 7.09
C LYS A 161 30.43 -8.54 6.64
N ASP A 162 31.00 -9.28 7.59
CA ASP A 162 31.87 -10.42 7.32
C ASP A 162 31.10 -11.57 6.63
N ALA A 163 29.90 -11.87 7.11
CA ALA A 163 29.01 -12.89 6.53
C ALA A 163 28.62 -12.53 5.09
N LEU A 164 28.21 -11.28 4.85
CA LEU A 164 27.83 -10.79 3.52
C LEU A 164 29.00 -10.85 2.54
N ALA A 165 30.20 -10.42 2.96
CA ALA A 165 31.40 -10.47 2.14
C ALA A 165 31.81 -11.91 1.78
N ALA A 166 31.62 -12.86 2.68
CA ALA A 166 31.87 -14.28 2.41
C ALA A 166 30.91 -14.82 1.33
N VAL A 167 29.61 -14.53 1.46
CA VAL A 167 28.60 -14.97 0.49
C VAL A 167 28.80 -14.32 -0.88
N GLN A 168 29.16 -13.02 -0.92
CA GLN A 168 29.47 -12.33 -2.18
C GLN A 168 30.64 -13.01 -2.93
N LYS A 169 31.70 -13.41 -2.22
CA LYS A 169 32.82 -14.16 -2.82
C LYS A 169 32.39 -15.53 -3.34
N MET A 170 31.56 -16.26 -2.59
CA MET A 170 31.04 -17.56 -3.03
C MET A 170 30.13 -17.43 -4.25
N ALA A 171 29.27 -16.41 -4.28
CA ALA A 171 28.38 -16.12 -5.39
C ALA A 171 29.16 -15.73 -6.67
N GLN A 172 30.19 -14.88 -6.56
CA GLN A 172 31.07 -14.52 -7.68
C GLN A 172 31.84 -15.72 -8.26
N ALA A 173 32.22 -16.69 -7.42
CA ALA A 173 32.88 -17.91 -7.84
C ALA A 173 31.93 -18.92 -8.51
N SER A 174 30.63 -18.69 -8.42
CA SER A 174 29.58 -19.53 -9.00
C SER A 174 29.05 -18.89 -10.30
N ASP A 175 28.69 -19.66 -11.33
CA ASP A 175 28.18 -19.11 -12.60
C ASP A 175 26.70 -18.66 -12.51
N ILE A 176 26.29 -18.16 -11.34
CA ILE A 176 24.91 -17.74 -11.07
C ILE A 176 24.73 -16.30 -11.55
N LYS A 177 24.42 -16.15 -12.83
CA LYS A 177 24.03 -14.87 -13.43
C LYS A 177 22.52 -14.72 -13.41
N GLN A 178 21.95 -14.44 -12.25
CA GLN A 178 20.54 -14.03 -12.16
C GLN A 178 20.40 -12.52 -11.94
N LYS A 179 19.46 -11.90 -12.67
CA LYS A 179 19.16 -10.46 -12.57
C LYS A 179 18.29 -10.07 -11.35
N LYS A 180 17.89 -11.02 -10.49
CA LYS A 180 16.89 -10.78 -9.42
C LYS A 180 17.08 -11.64 -8.15
N MET A 181 18.31 -11.84 -7.68
CA MET A 181 18.51 -12.52 -6.39
C MET A 181 18.28 -11.55 -5.22
N ARG A 182 17.39 -11.91 -4.30
CA ARG A 182 17.19 -11.24 -3.02
C ARG A 182 18.13 -11.86 -2.00
N VAL A 183 18.82 -11.03 -1.22
CA VAL A 183 19.74 -11.48 -0.18
C VAL A 183 19.16 -11.09 1.16
N PHE A 184 18.91 -12.07 2.00
CA PHE A 184 18.37 -11.91 3.34
C PHE A 184 19.42 -12.23 4.40
N GLY A 185 19.31 -11.60 5.56
CA GLY A 185 20.10 -11.82 6.75
C GLY A 185 19.22 -11.99 7.97
N ARG A 186 19.70 -12.76 8.95
CA ARG A 186 19.15 -12.75 10.31
C ARG A 186 20.19 -13.18 11.33
N ASN A 187 20.04 -12.67 12.54
CA ASN A 187 20.74 -13.21 13.70
C ASN A 187 20.21 -14.62 13.99
N ILE A 188 21.11 -15.53 14.36
CA ILE A 188 20.73 -16.82 14.91
C ILE A 188 20.74 -16.69 16.43
N ASP A 189 19.60 -17.00 17.05
CA ASP A 189 19.44 -16.97 18.50
C ASP A 189 20.42 -17.92 19.19
N TYR A 190 20.76 -17.55 20.43
CA TYR A 190 21.63 -18.33 21.31
C TYR A 190 21.10 -19.76 21.49
N ASP A 191 21.93 -20.74 21.14
CA ASP A 191 21.70 -22.17 21.39
C ASP A 191 22.78 -22.65 22.37
N GLU A 192 22.37 -23.24 23.50
CA GLU A 192 23.26 -23.78 24.54
C GLU A 192 24.29 -24.79 23.99
N ALA A 193 24.02 -25.43 22.84
CA ALA A 193 24.97 -26.33 22.17
C ALA A 193 26.13 -25.59 21.45
N LEU A 194 25.98 -24.30 21.13
CA LEU A 194 26.98 -23.48 20.44
C LEU A 194 28.17 -23.11 21.35
N ASP A 195 27.95 -23.05 22.66
CA ASP A 195 28.88 -22.50 23.65
C ASP A 195 30.10 -23.39 23.95
N LYS A 196 30.15 -24.62 23.41
CA LYS A 196 31.36 -25.46 23.47
C LYS A 196 32.38 -25.13 22.37
N ILE A 197 32.12 -24.12 21.55
CA ILE A 197 32.96 -23.73 20.41
C ILE A 197 33.42 -22.27 20.60
N SER A 198 34.66 -21.97 20.21
CA SER A 198 35.33 -20.66 20.30
C SER A 198 34.64 -19.48 19.56
N GLN A 199 33.42 -19.65 19.04
CA GLN A 199 32.69 -18.71 18.19
C GLN A 199 31.19 -18.71 18.55
N PRO A 200 30.78 -17.95 19.58
CA PRO A 200 29.41 -18.00 20.13
C PRO A 200 28.40 -17.21 19.29
N TYR A 201 28.86 -16.34 18.37
CA TYR A 201 27.97 -15.53 17.55
C TYR A 201 27.81 -16.16 16.16
N ALA A 202 26.57 -16.19 15.68
CA ALA A 202 26.25 -16.71 14.36
C ALA A 202 25.28 -15.78 13.62
N TYR A 203 25.55 -15.58 12.33
CA TYR A 203 24.71 -14.79 11.44
C TYR A 203 24.41 -15.60 10.18
N GLU A 204 23.14 -15.69 9.82
CA GLU A 204 22.69 -16.45 8.64
C GLU A 204 22.44 -15.50 7.48
N ILE A 205 23.07 -15.77 6.33
CA ILE A 205 22.79 -15.10 5.06
C ILE A 205 22.08 -16.10 4.15
N MET A 206 20.99 -15.67 3.54
CA MET A 206 20.14 -16.48 2.68
C MET A 206 19.98 -15.78 1.32
N ILE A 207 20.16 -16.52 0.22
CA ILE A 207 19.94 -15.98 -1.13
C ILE A 207 18.73 -16.68 -1.74
N SER A 208 17.75 -15.91 -2.20
CA SER A 208 16.57 -16.44 -2.90
C SER A 208 16.95 -17.12 -4.21
N ILE A 209 16.36 -18.28 -4.48
CA ILE A 209 16.52 -19.02 -5.73
C ILE A 209 15.14 -19.36 -6.33
N GLU A 210 15.08 -19.38 -7.66
CA GLU A 210 13.84 -19.74 -8.38
C GLU A 210 13.63 -21.26 -8.45
N ASP A 211 14.71 -22.04 -8.57
CA ASP A 211 14.67 -23.52 -8.63
C ASP A 211 15.77 -24.17 -7.75
N PRO A 212 15.40 -24.92 -6.70
CA PRO A 212 16.33 -25.65 -5.84
C PRO A 212 17.22 -26.67 -6.54
N LEU A 213 16.78 -27.19 -7.69
CA LEU A 213 17.46 -28.27 -8.42
C LEU A 213 18.54 -27.74 -9.37
N ILE A 214 18.48 -26.46 -9.73
CA ILE A 214 19.36 -25.83 -10.72
C ILE A 214 20.50 -25.07 -10.03
N TYR A 215 20.26 -24.49 -8.86
CA TYR A 215 21.19 -23.60 -8.20
C TYR A 215 21.88 -24.26 -7.00
N SER A 216 23.21 -24.38 -7.07
CA SER A 216 24.05 -24.80 -5.95
C SER A 216 25.27 -23.90 -5.83
N ILE A 217 25.53 -23.40 -4.62
CA ILE A 217 26.78 -22.71 -4.27
C ILE A 217 27.51 -23.58 -3.26
N ALA A 218 28.77 -23.90 -3.53
CA ALA A 218 29.57 -24.69 -2.61
C ALA A 218 29.67 -23.99 -1.24
N GLY A 219 29.35 -24.71 -0.16
CA GLY A 219 29.34 -24.16 1.20
C GLY A 219 27.99 -23.58 1.65
N MET A 220 26.98 -23.57 0.79
CA MET A 220 25.60 -23.18 1.15
C MET A 220 24.67 -24.40 1.17
N SER A 221 23.65 -24.34 2.01
CA SER A 221 22.64 -25.39 2.18
C SER A 221 21.26 -24.89 1.74
N PHE A 222 20.46 -25.77 1.15
CA PHE A 222 19.08 -25.42 0.79
C PHE A 222 18.20 -25.29 2.04
N LYS A 223 17.37 -24.24 2.08
CA LYS A 223 16.33 -24.04 3.08
C LYS A 223 15.10 -23.38 2.45
N THR A 224 14.00 -23.39 3.19
CA THR A 224 12.80 -22.60 2.89
C THR A 224 12.62 -21.56 3.97
N ILE A 225 12.53 -20.28 3.58
CA ILE A 225 12.03 -19.22 4.46
C ILE A 225 10.51 -19.35 4.45
N GLN A 226 9.92 -19.58 5.63
CA GLN A 226 8.47 -19.54 5.79
C GLN A 226 8.00 -18.10 5.56
N GLY A 227 7.04 -17.94 4.65
CA GLY A 227 6.39 -16.67 4.40
C GLY A 227 5.54 -16.22 5.59
N GLY A 228 5.05 -14.99 5.54
CA GLY A 228 4.32 -14.42 6.65
C GLY A 228 3.93 -12.95 6.50
N MET A 229 3.15 -12.53 7.50
CA MET A 229 2.86 -11.16 7.92
C MET A 229 4.11 -10.33 8.22
N TYR A 230 4.52 -9.34 7.43
CA TYR A 230 5.65 -8.48 7.83
C TYR A 230 5.31 -7.01 7.78
N ALA A 231 5.65 -6.23 8.80
CA ALA A 231 5.85 -4.79 8.68
C ALA A 231 7.27 -4.55 8.18
N VAL A 232 7.40 -3.70 7.17
CA VAL A 232 8.62 -3.49 6.40
C VAL A 232 8.96 -2.02 6.36
N GLY A 233 10.13 -1.69 6.87
CA GLY A 233 10.75 -0.37 6.73
C GLY A 233 11.98 -0.44 5.84
N VAL A 234 12.36 0.70 5.25
CA VAL A 234 13.56 0.82 4.41
C VAL A 234 14.50 1.86 5.02
N THR A 235 15.77 1.51 5.13
CA THR A 235 16.81 2.40 5.67
C THR A 235 18.09 2.36 4.83
N ALA A 236 18.92 3.39 4.95
CA ALA A 236 20.24 3.41 4.33
C ALA A 236 21.16 2.44 5.06
N SER A 237 21.93 1.64 4.33
CA SER A 237 22.79 0.59 4.90
C SER A 237 24.12 1.11 5.49
N THR A 238 24.43 2.39 5.32
CA THR A 238 25.73 2.97 5.66
C THR A 238 25.84 3.42 7.11
N ASN A 239 24.76 3.36 7.89
CA ASN A 239 24.74 3.86 9.25
C ASN A 239 23.97 2.91 10.19
N ASP A 240 24.70 2.26 11.10
CA ASP A 240 24.15 1.34 12.08
C ASP A 240 23.11 2.03 12.99
N SER A 241 23.24 3.34 13.24
CA SER A 241 22.24 4.10 14.00
C SER A 241 20.90 4.23 13.27
N SER A 242 20.92 4.28 11.93
CA SER A 242 19.70 4.36 11.11
C SER A 242 18.95 3.03 11.07
N ILE A 243 19.66 1.90 11.18
CA ILE A 243 19.06 0.56 11.29
C ILE A 243 18.36 0.43 12.65
N LEU A 244 19.06 0.76 13.74
CA LEU A 244 18.50 0.74 15.09
C LEU A 244 17.31 1.70 15.24
N SER A 245 17.41 2.91 14.67
CA SER A 245 16.31 3.88 14.69
C SER A 245 15.06 3.34 13.99
N LEU A 246 15.21 2.65 12.86
CA LEU A 246 14.07 2.08 12.14
C LEU A 246 13.44 0.91 12.90
N TRP A 247 14.25 0.02 13.50
CA TRP A 247 13.75 -1.02 14.39
C TRP A 247 12.95 -0.43 15.56
N ASN A 248 13.50 0.60 16.22
CA ASN A 248 12.82 1.28 17.32
C ASN A 248 11.50 1.92 16.88
N GLN A 249 11.48 2.57 15.71
CA GLN A 249 10.27 3.16 15.15
C GLN A 249 9.20 2.09 14.85
N MET A 250 9.57 0.99 14.22
CA MET A 250 8.63 -0.10 13.90
C MET A 250 8.12 -0.79 15.18
N TYR A 251 9.01 -1.15 16.09
CA TYR A 251 8.69 -1.99 17.24
C TYR A 251 8.11 -1.20 18.43
N SER A 252 8.71 -0.04 18.77
CA SER A 252 8.33 0.73 19.95
C SER A 252 7.29 1.81 19.66
N GLU A 253 7.17 2.27 18.42
CA GLU A 253 6.26 3.37 18.10
C GLU A 253 5.07 3.00 17.21
N TRP A 254 5.31 2.25 16.14
CA TRP A 254 4.30 1.88 15.15
C TRP A 254 3.49 0.67 15.64
N LEU A 255 4.14 -0.45 15.97
CA LEU A 255 3.48 -1.71 16.35
C LEU A 255 2.47 -1.53 17.49
N PRO A 256 2.76 -0.81 18.60
CA PRO A 256 1.82 -0.65 19.70
C PRO A 256 0.58 0.18 19.35
N LYS A 257 0.65 0.98 18.28
CA LYS A 257 -0.47 1.80 17.78
C LYS A 257 -1.19 1.13 16.61
N SER A 258 -0.56 0.15 15.96
CA SER A 258 -1.09 -0.58 14.82
C SER A 258 -2.22 -1.55 15.20
N SER A 259 -2.82 -2.19 14.21
CA SER A 259 -3.78 -3.29 14.39
C SER A 259 -3.13 -4.67 14.50
N PHE A 260 -1.83 -4.74 14.79
CA PHE A 260 -1.03 -5.97 14.82
C PHE A 260 -0.33 -6.24 16.15
N SER A 261 -0.05 -7.51 16.38
CA SER A 261 0.94 -8.02 17.32
C SER A 261 2.21 -8.44 16.58
N GLU A 262 3.28 -8.63 17.33
CA GLU A 262 4.42 -9.42 16.89
C GLU A 262 3.95 -10.82 16.44
N GLY A 263 4.48 -11.28 15.31
CA GLY A 263 4.19 -12.58 14.72
C GLY A 263 5.18 -13.65 15.15
N SER A 264 4.81 -14.91 14.94
CA SER A 264 5.61 -16.07 15.37
C SER A 264 6.76 -16.48 14.44
N HIS A 265 6.85 -15.90 13.24
CA HIS A 265 7.88 -16.20 12.25
C HIS A 265 9.10 -15.27 12.39
N ALA A 266 10.19 -15.57 11.67
CA ALA A 266 11.49 -14.94 11.93
C ALA A 266 11.60 -13.52 11.36
N TYR A 267 12.30 -12.65 12.10
CA TYR A 267 12.84 -11.39 11.62
C TYR A 267 13.76 -11.59 10.42
N LEU A 268 13.67 -10.69 9.43
CA LEU A 268 14.54 -10.71 8.25
C LEU A 268 15.13 -9.33 7.96
N GLU A 269 16.34 -9.32 7.42
CA GLU A 269 17.01 -8.13 6.90
C GLU A 269 17.30 -8.36 5.42
N GLU A 270 16.69 -7.60 4.50
CA GLU A 270 17.00 -7.73 3.07
C GLU A 270 18.06 -6.71 2.65
N TYR A 271 19.16 -7.21 2.12
CA TYR A 271 20.28 -6.43 1.61
C TYR A 271 20.03 -6.05 0.15
N MET A 272 19.89 -4.74 -0.11
CA MET A 272 19.70 -4.23 -1.45
C MET A 272 20.98 -3.59 -1.97
N THR A 273 21.55 -4.23 -2.99
CA THR A 273 22.80 -3.80 -3.61
C THR A 273 22.57 -3.04 -4.92
N PHE A 274 23.42 -2.06 -5.19
CA PHE A 274 23.51 -1.37 -6.48
C PHE A 274 24.97 -1.40 -6.96
N ASN A 275 25.23 -1.93 -8.16
CA ASN A 275 26.59 -2.18 -8.66
C ASN A 275 27.48 -2.91 -7.63
N GLU A 276 26.97 -4.00 -7.04
CA GLU A 276 27.64 -4.82 -6.01
C GLU A 276 27.91 -4.12 -4.66
N LYS A 277 27.57 -2.84 -4.53
CA LYS A 277 27.66 -2.10 -3.26
C LYS A 277 26.35 -2.17 -2.52
N LEU A 278 26.40 -2.45 -1.22
CA LEU A 278 25.24 -2.37 -0.36
C LEU A 278 24.79 -0.91 -0.25
N VAL A 279 23.55 -0.65 -0.64
CA VAL A 279 22.97 0.70 -0.69
C VAL A 279 21.88 0.89 0.35
N ARG A 280 21.06 -0.14 0.54
CA ARG A 280 19.89 -0.10 1.41
C ARG A 280 19.71 -1.41 2.13
N MET A 281 18.96 -1.35 3.23
CA MET A 281 18.42 -2.51 3.90
C MET A 281 16.92 -2.35 4.06
N LYS A 282 16.19 -3.45 3.91
CA LYS A 282 14.80 -3.53 4.39
C LYS A 282 14.77 -4.35 5.66
N LEU A 283 14.01 -3.89 6.63
CA LEU A 283 13.84 -4.56 7.91
C LEU A 283 12.43 -5.14 7.96
N TYR A 284 12.34 -6.44 8.18
CA TYR A 284 11.09 -7.19 8.18
C TYR A 284 10.73 -7.59 9.62
N LEU A 285 9.83 -6.83 10.22
CA LEU A 285 9.24 -7.13 11.52
C LEU A 285 8.10 -8.15 11.34
N PRO A 286 8.19 -9.37 11.87
CA PRO A 286 7.11 -10.34 11.81
C PRO A 286 5.90 -9.85 12.59
N ILE A 287 4.71 -9.95 11.98
CA ILE A 287 3.46 -9.51 12.58
C ILE A 287 2.30 -10.46 12.32
N GLU A 288 1.32 -10.40 13.22
CA GLU A 288 0.03 -11.09 13.14
C GLU A 288 -1.10 -10.09 13.46
N ARG A 289 -2.28 -10.25 12.84
CA ARG A 289 -3.40 -9.32 13.07
C ARG A 289 -3.99 -9.52 14.46
N GLN A 290 -4.15 -8.44 15.23
CA GLN A 290 -4.75 -8.47 16.57
C GLN A 290 -6.28 -8.33 16.58
N LEU A 291 -6.92 -8.00 15.46
CA LEU A 291 -8.37 -7.76 15.39
C LEU A 291 -9.07 -8.79 14.49
N LYS A 292 -10.28 -9.22 14.90
CA LYS A 292 -11.21 -9.94 14.01
C LYS A 292 -11.35 -9.13 12.72
N PRO A 293 -11.21 -9.76 11.54
CA PRO A 293 -11.31 -9.03 10.29
C PRO A 293 -12.66 -8.29 10.25
N GLU A 294 -12.63 -7.00 9.93
CA GLU A 294 -13.79 -6.31 9.35
C GLU A 294 -14.12 -7.10 8.07
N MET A 295 -15.03 -8.09 8.21
CA MET A 295 -15.38 -8.98 7.10
C MET A 295 -16.31 -8.21 6.17
N ILE A 296 -15.97 -8.22 4.88
CA ILE A 296 -16.89 -7.75 3.86
C ILE A 296 -17.98 -8.80 3.73
N THR A 297 -19.21 -8.40 4.06
CA THR A 297 -20.41 -9.21 3.86
C THR A 297 -21.08 -8.83 2.55
N VAL A 298 -21.92 -9.71 2.03
CA VAL A 298 -22.81 -9.40 0.92
C VAL A 298 -24.21 -9.29 1.47
N GLU A 299 -24.84 -8.14 1.27
CA GLU A 299 -26.19 -7.87 1.76
C GLU A 299 -27.07 -7.43 0.60
N GLU A 300 -28.30 -7.95 0.58
CA GLU A 300 -29.35 -7.48 -0.31
C GLU A 300 -30.18 -6.44 0.43
N THR A 301 -30.33 -5.26 -0.16
CA THR A 301 -31.09 -4.16 0.44
C THR A 301 -32.25 -3.75 -0.47
N GLU A 302 -33.36 -3.31 0.13
CA GLU A 302 -34.47 -2.72 -0.61
C GLU A 302 -34.16 -1.26 -1.00
N SER A 303 -34.80 -0.75 -2.05
CA SER A 303 -34.70 0.66 -2.40
C SER A 303 -35.35 1.54 -1.33
N PHE A 304 -34.75 2.68 -1.01
CA PHE A 304 -35.31 3.61 -0.02
C PHE A 304 -35.18 5.07 -0.44
N CYS A 305 -36.07 5.92 0.08
CA CYS A 305 -36.09 7.34 -0.21
C CYS A 305 -35.18 8.11 0.75
N VAL A 306 -34.36 9.01 0.21
CA VAL A 306 -33.46 9.88 0.98
C VAL A 306 -33.68 11.34 0.62
N GLY A 307 -33.73 12.19 1.65
CA GLY A 307 -33.63 13.63 1.52
C GLY A 307 -32.15 13.97 1.61
N TYR A 308 -31.60 14.66 0.62
CA TYR A 308 -30.16 14.86 0.49
C TYR A 308 -29.80 16.28 0.03
N CYS A 309 -28.59 16.71 0.36
CA CYS A 309 -27.93 17.85 -0.28
C CYS A 309 -26.64 17.38 -0.96
N ARG A 310 -26.39 17.89 -2.16
CA ARG A 310 -25.13 17.67 -2.89
C ARG A 310 -24.46 19.00 -3.15
N ILE A 311 -23.19 19.10 -2.79
CA ILE A 311 -22.39 20.31 -2.98
C ILE A 311 -21.14 19.96 -3.78
N TYR A 312 -20.73 20.86 -4.67
CA TYR A 312 -19.56 20.72 -5.55
C TYR A 312 -18.41 21.65 -5.14
N GLY A 313 -17.20 21.28 -5.53
CA GLY A 313 -15.96 22.04 -5.37
C GLY A 313 -15.30 21.92 -4.00
N GLN A 314 -14.31 22.79 -3.77
CA GLN A 314 -13.47 22.73 -2.58
C GLN A 314 -14.27 22.94 -1.28
N GLY A 315 -14.01 22.09 -0.29
CA GLY A 315 -14.70 22.09 1.01
C GLY A 315 -16.17 21.69 0.91
N CYS A 316 -16.57 20.97 -0.13
CA CYS A 316 -17.96 20.53 -0.31
C CYS A 316 -18.46 19.65 0.83
N GLN A 317 -17.59 18.84 1.45
CA GLN A 317 -17.96 17.97 2.56
C GLN A 317 -18.48 18.77 3.77
N GLU A 318 -17.70 19.74 4.27
CA GLU A 318 -18.09 20.61 5.40
C GLU A 318 -19.34 21.43 5.08
N LYS A 319 -19.45 21.93 3.84
CA LYS A 319 -20.61 22.71 3.40
C LYS A 319 -21.87 21.84 3.34
N ALA A 320 -21.76 20.58 2.90
CA ALA A 320 -22.88 19.66 2.78
C ALA A 320 -23.38 19.24 4.17
N ASP A 321 -22.45 18.90 5.06
CA ASP A 321 -22.74 18.63 6.47
C ASP A 321 -23.43 19.81 7.16
N LYS A 322 -22.91 21.03 6.98
CA LYS A 322 -23.52 22.24 7.52
C LYS A 322 -24.92 22.49 6.97
N THR A 323 -25.11 22.29 5.67
CA THR A 323 -26.41 22.50 5.00
C THR A 323 -27.47 21.52 5.52
N LEU A 324 -27.11 20.24 5.63
CA LEU A 324 -28.02 19.23 6.19
C LEU A 324 -28.30 19.52 7.67
N SER A 325 -27.28 19.86 8.45
CA SER A 325 -27.42 20.23 9.86
C SER A 325 -28.32 21.45 10.09
N GLU A 326 -28.20 22.49 9.27
CA GLU A 326 -29.07 23.67 9.31
C GLU A 326 -30.52 23.32 8.94
N TRP A 327 -30.72 22.45 7.95
CA TRP A 327 -32.05 21.99 7.56
C TRP A 327 -32.72 21.14 8.65
N LEU A 328 -31.98 20.19 9.24
CA LEU A 328 -32.44 19.37 10.36
C LEU A 328 -32.88 20.22 11.57
N LYS A 329 -32.18 21.33 11.83
CA LYS A 329 -32.56 22.30 12.87
C LYS A 329 -33.81 23.12 12.53
N SER A 330 -34.14 23.26 11.25
CA SER A 330 -35.12 24.24 10.77
C SER A 330 -36.52 23.68 10.46
N ASN A 331 -36.69 22.39 10.15
CA ASN A 331 -37.97 21.63 10.04
C ASN A 331 -37.71 20.33 9.25
N PRO A 332 -37.89 19.09 9.79
CA PRO A 332 -39.19 18.40 9.89
C PRO A 332 -39.38 17.56 11.20
N PRO A 333 -40.58 16.96 11.46
CA PRO A 333 -40.71 15.88 12.43
C PRO A 333 -40.02 14.63 11.88
N ILE A 334 -38.74 14.47 12.19
CA ILE A 334 -37.96 13.28 11.87
C ILE A 334 -38.06 12.32 13.04
N ASP A 335 -38.42 11.08 12.76
CA ASP A 335 -38.26 10.02 13.74
C ASP A 335 -36.77 9.65 13.85
N TYR A 336 -36.06 10.36 14.72
CA TYR A 336 -34.64 10.13 14.99
C TYR A 336 -34.34 8.73 15.53
N SER A 337 -35.34 7.98 16.02
CA SER A 337 -35.12 6.63 16.53
C SER A 337 -34.86 5.62 15.41
N SER A 338 -35.34 5.92 14.19
CA SER A 338 -35.23 5.05 13.03
C SER A 338 -34.54 5.72 11.83
N ALA A 339 -34.31 7.04 11.88
CA ALA A 339 -33.61 7.78 10.85
C ALA A 339 -32.14 7.33 10.73
N LYS A 340 -31.71 7.16 9.49
CA LYS A 340 -30.34 6.78 9.14
C LYS A 340 -29.68 7.95 8.41
N LEU A 341 -28.45 8.27 8.78
CA LEU A 341 -27.63 9.30 8.12
C LEU A 341 -26.76 8.65 7.06
N TYR A 342 -26.71 9.26 5.88
CA TYR A 342 -26.00 8.77 4.72
C TYR A 342 -24.96 9.76 4.21
N LEU A 343 -23.84 9.22 3.73
CA LEU A 343 -22.78 9.96 3.05
C LEU A 343 -22.42 9.27 1.73
N SER A 344 -22.21 10.07 0.69
CA SER A 344 -21.59 9.63 -0.56
C SER A 344 -20.79 10.77 -1.17
N TYR A 345 -19.74 10.46 -1.94
CA TYR A 345 -18.95 11.45 -2.66
C TYR A 345 -18.34 10.80 -3.92
N ASN A 346 -17.94 11.61 -4.91
CA ASN A 346 -17.17 11.10 -6.05
C ASN A 346 -15.67 11.00 -5.73
N TYR A 347 -15.03 10.04 -6.38
CA TYR A 347 -13.62 9.66 -6.14
C TYR A 347 -12.58 10.66 -6.65
N ASP A 348 -13.00 11.84 -7.13
CA ASP A 348 -12.10 12.86 -7.66
C ASP A 348 -11.37 13.62 -6.55
N SER A 349 -10.27 14.29 -6.90
CA SER A 349 -9.49 15.08 -5.92
C SER A 349 -10.33 16.22 -5.35
N GLU A 350 -10.23 16.51 -4.05
CA GLU A 350 -10.89 17.67 -3.41
C GLU A 350 -10.60 19.04 -4.07
N ASN A 351 -9.51 19.12 -4.84
CA ASN A 351 -9.14 20.32 -5.60
C ASN A 351 -9.80 20.39 -6.99
N ASP A 352 -10.58 19.38 -7.39
CA ASP A 352 -11.34 19.35 -8.63
C ASP A 352 -12.66 20.11 -8.46
N LEU A 353 -13.04 20.89 -9.47
CA LEU A 353 -14.32 21.60 -9.50
C LEU A 353 -15.50 20.62 -9.63
N GLU A 354 -15.26 19.43 -10.17
CA GLU A 354 -16.25 18.37 -10.32
C GLU A 354 -16.38 17.52 -9.05
N HIS A 355 -15.50 17.67 -8.07
CA HIS A 355 -15.60 16.96 -6.79
C HIS A 355 -16.88 17.36 -6.05
N TRP A 356 -17.65 16.40 -5.58
CA TRP A 356 -18.88 16.61 -4.84
C TRP A 356 -18.99 15.68 -3.63
N SER A 357 -19.63 16.21 -2.60
CA SER A 357 -20.04 15.48 -1.41
C SER A 357 -21.54 15.57 -1.23
N GLU A 358 -22.14 14.48 -0.80
CA GLU A 358 -23.57 14.31 -0.62
C GLU A 358 -23.88 13.76 0.76
N TYR A 359 -24.73 14.48 1.49
CA TYR A 359 -25.21 14.07 2.80
C TYR A 359 -26.73 13.90 2.73
N GLY A 360 -27.25 12.84 3.35
CA GLY A 360 -28.68 12.57 3.35
C GLY A 360 -29.20 11.91 4.62
N ILE A 361 -30.53 11.89 4.75
CA ILE A 361 -31.24 11.29 5.87
C ILE A 361 -32.52 10.60 5.40
N THR A 362 -32.91 9.50 6.05
CA THR A 362 -34.20 8.82 5.85
C THR A 362 -35.28 9.31 6.82
N ASN A 363 -36.50 8.77 6.67
CA ASN A 363 -37.61 8.88 7.63
C ASN A 363 -38.04 10.32 7.92
N PHE A 364 -38.04 11.15 6.89
CA PHE A 364 -38.67 12.47 6.88
C PHE A 364 -40.10 12.33 6.32
N SER A 365 -41.04 13.11 6.87
CA SER A 365 -42.43 13.09 6.39
C SER A 365 -42.49 13.60 4.94
N SER A 366 -43.09 12.79 4.07
CA SER A 366 -43.32 13.08 2.65
C SER A 366 -44.42 14.12 2.45
N HIS A 367 -44.36 15.26 3.13
CA HIS A 367 -45.17 16.40 2.73
C HIS A 367 -44.47 17.07 1.54
N GLU A 368 -45.27 17.43 0.54
CA GLU A 368 -44.93 18.00 -0.78
C GLU A 368 -44.03 19.26 -0.75
N ASP A 369 -43.49 19.65 0.41
CA ASP A 369 -42.80 20.91 0.70
C ASP A 369 -41.32 20.75 1.08
N THR A 370 -40.67 19.63 0.75
CA THR A 370 -39.21 19.49 0.99
C THR A 370 -38.34 19.97 -0.16
N ASN A 371 -38.92 20.40 -1.28
CA ASN A 371 -38.23 21.15 -2.34
C ASN A 371 -37.94 22.61 -1.91
N THR A 372 -37.48 22.79 -0.67
CA THR A 372 -36.72 23.96 -0.27
C THR A 372 -35.50 24.04 -1.19
N GLN A 373 -35.02 25.24 -1.54
CA GLN A 373 -33.89 25.44 -2.48
C GLN A 373 -32.56 24.72 -2.10
N ARG A 374 -32.50 23.94 -1.01
CA ARG A 374 -31.28 23.35 -0.43
C ARG A 374 -31.28 21.81 -0.27
N ILE A 375 -32.43 21.15 -0.12
CA ILE A 375 -32.52 19.67 0.04
C ILE A 375 -33.40 19.10 -1.08
N ALA A 376 -32.89 18.10 -1.81
CA ALA A 376 -33.61 17.36 -2.83
C ALA A 376 -33.99 15.96 -2.33
N GLN A 377 -34.90 15.27 -3.02
CA GLN A 377 -35.24 13.88 -2.75
C GLN A 377 -34.79 12.98 -3.89
N LYS A 378 -34.33 11.78 -3.56
CA LYS A 378 -34.11 10.70 -4.54
C LYS A 378 -34.34 9.34 -3.91
N ILE A 379 -34.46 8.34 -4.78
CA ILE A 379 -34.47 6.93 -4.39
C ILE A 379 -33.06 6.38 -4.57
N LEU A 380 -32.48 5.83 -3.51
CA LEU A 380 -31.29 4.98 -3.63
C LEU A 380 -31.75 3.58 -4.02
N GLY A 381 -31.26 3.09 -5.15
CA GLY A 381 -31.65 1.79 -5.69
C GLY A 381 -31.14 0.64 -4.82
N GLY A 382 -32.03 -0.32 -4.52
CA GLY A 382 -31.70 -1.55 -3.81
C GLY A 382 -30.90 -2.55 -4.65
N GLY A 383 -30.82 -3.78 -4.16
CA GLY A 383 -30.09 -4.90 -4.77
C GLY A 383 -28.90 -5.34 -3.89
N LEU A 384 -27.93 -6.00 -4.51
CA LEU A 384 -26.76 -6.53 -3.80
C LEU A 384 -25.72 -5.42 -3.54
N PHE A 385 -25.17 -5.44 -2.34
CA PHE A 385 -24.09 -4.58 -1.88
C PHE A 385 -23.00 -5.41 -1.18
N ALA A 386 -21.75 -5.02 -1.39
CA ALA A 386 -20.65 -5.39 -0.52
C ALA A 386 -20.63 -4.43 0.67
N VAL A 387 -20.73 -4.96 1.88
CA VAL A 387 -20.91 -4.19 3.12
C VAL A 387 -19.71 -4.39 4.02
N MET A 388 -19.19 -3.29 4.57
CA MET A 388 -18.13 -3.32 5.58
C MET A 388 -18.47 -2.35 6.71
N GLU A 389 -18.35 -2.82 7.95
CA GLU A 389 -18.51 -1.98 9.14
C GLU A 389 -17.15 -1.54 9.67
N THR A 390 -17.03 -0.25 9.98
CA THR A 390 -15.81 0.35 10.52
C THR A 390 -16.15 1.40 11.57
N ARG A 391 -15.17 1.86 12.34
CA ARG A 391 -15.38 2.96 13.31
C ARG A 391 -15.46 4.31 12.58
N ALA A 392 -16.26 5.25 13.10
CA ALA A 392 -16.47 6.56 12.50
C ALA A 392 -15.29 7.55 12.69
N TYR A 393 -14.10 7.26 12.14
CA TYR A 393 -12.95 8.18 12.19
C TYR A 393 -12.32 8.40 10.82
N GLY A 394 -12.10 9.67 10.45
CA GLY A 394 -11.36 10.05 9.24
C GLY A 394 -12.12 9.88 7.92
N THR A 395 -11.37 9.76 6.82
CA THR A 395 -11.93 9.66 5.45
C THR A 395 -12.22 8.23 5.05
N LEU A 396 -13.32 8.00 4.32
CA LEU A 396 -13.74 6.67 3.85
C LEU A 396 -12.91 6.13 2.66
N ALA A 397 -11.94 6.88 2.13
CA ALA A 397 -11.18 6.49 0.93
C ALA A 397 -10.53 5.09 1.05
N GLY A 398 -9.82 4.82 2.15
CA GLY A 398 -9.16 3.52 2.36
C GLY A 398 -10.14 2.36 2.54
N ILE A 399 -11.29 2.63 3.15
CA ILE A 399 -12.39 1.67 3.30
C ILE A 399 -12.98 1.30 1.94
N LEU A 400 -13.24 2.31 1.10
CA LEU A 400 -13.75 2.12 -0.25
C LEU A 400 -12.76 1.31 -1.09
N GLU A 401 -11.46 1.64 -1.03
CA GLU A 401 -10.41 0.88 -1.72
C GLU A 401 -10.38 -0.60 -1.36
N ILE A 402 -10.67 -0.94 -0.09
CA ILE A 402 -10.68 -2.33 0.38
C ILE A 402 -11.85 -3.10 -0.20
N ILE A 403 -13.05 -2.54 -0.13
CA ILE A 403 -14.24 -3.17 -0.69
C ILE A 403 -14.10 -3.28 -2.21
N HIS A 404 -13.64 -2.22 -2.89
CA HIS A 404 -13.34 -2.25 -4.33
C HIS A 404 -12.35 -3.35 -4.69
N ARG A 405 -11.24 -3.47 -3.96
CA ARG A 405 -10.26 -4.53 -4.22
C ARG A 405 -10.82 -5.92 -3.95
N TRP A 406 -11.62 -6.10 -2.90
CA TRP A 406 -12.30 -7.37 -2.64
C TRP A 406 -13.23 -7.77 -3.79
N ILE A 407 -14.00 -6.83 -4.34
CA ILE A 407 -14.85 -7.06 -5.51
C ILE A 407 -14.01 -7.42 -6.74
N VAL A 408 -12.92 -6.68 -6.98
CA VAL A 408 -12.04 -6.86 -8.14
C VAL A 408 -11.26 -8.18 -8.09
N CYS A 409 -10.81 -8.60 -6.91
CA CYS A 409 -10.11 -9.87 -6.70
C CYS A 409 -11.07 -11.07 -6.65
N GLY A 410 -12.34 -10.84 -6.30
CA GLY A 410 -13.37 -11.87 -6.29
C GLY A 410 -13.76 -12.35 -7.70
N GLU A 411 -14.15 -13.61 -7.80
CA GLU A 411 -14.66 -14.17 -9.06
C GLU A 411 -16.19 -14.07 -9.18
N THR A 412 -16.87 -13.91 -8.04
CA THR A 412 -18.34 -13.98 -7.94
C THR A 412 -19.02 -12.68 -8.35
N PHE A 413 -18.43 -11.53 -8.03
CA PHE A 413 -19.09 -10.22 -8.15
C PHE A 413 -18.31 -9.27 -9.05
N ILE A 414 -19.00 -8.24 -9.53
CA ILE A 414 -18.45 -7.07 -10.21
C ILE A 414 -19.10 -5.81 -9.65
N LEU A 415 -18.45 -4.66 -9.85
CA LEU A 415 -19.02 -3.36 -9.50
C LEU A 415 -20.23 -3.05 -10.36
N ASP A 416 -21.24 -2.44 -9.73
CA ASP A 416 -22.40 -1.91 -10.43
C ASP A 416 -22.34 -0.38 -10.49
N ASP A 417 -21.72 0.12 -11.56
CA ASP A 417 -21.54 1.55 -11.81
C ASP A 417 -22.86 2.29 -12.07
N SER A 418 -23.98 1.58 -12.25
CA SER A 418 -25.30 2.22 -12.43
C SER A 418 -25.91 2.70 -11.11
N ARG A 419 -25.40 2.20 -9.98
CA ARG A 419 -25.90 2.51 -8.63
C ARG A 419 -24.85 3.30 -7.84
N GLN A 420 -25.34 4.14 -6.92
CA GLN A 420 -24.48 4.95 -6.07
C GLN A 420 -24.11 4.19 -4.79
N TRP A 421 -22.84 4.21 -4.41
CA TRP A 421 -22.41 3.75 -3.10
C TRP A 421 -22.85 4.73 -2.00
N PHE A 422 -23.00 4.24 -0.78
CA PHE A 422 -23.31 5.08 0.38
C PHE A 422 -22.71 4.53 1.66
N ALA A 423 -22.45 5.41 2.62
CA ALA A 423 -22.09 5.07 3.99
C ALA A 423 -23.23 5.41 4.93
N GLN A 424 -23.63 4.48 5.79
CA GLN A 424 -24.67 4.63 6.79
C GLN A 424 -24.04 4.75 8.18
N TYR A 425 -24.29 5.85 8.89
CA TYR A 425 -23.81 6.04 10.26
C TYR A 425 -24.77 5.41 11.25
N GLN A 426 -24.23 4.72 12.26
CA GLN A 426 -24.98 4.08 13.32
C GLN A 426 -24.41 4.48 14.69
N SER A 427 -25.31 4.67 15.65
CA SER A 427 -24.94 4.89 17.06
C SER A 427 -25.15 3.58 17.82
N SER A 428 -24.09 2.99 18.36
CA SER A 428 -24.25 1.90 19.32
C SER A 428 -24.52 2.51 20.70
N GLU A 429 -25.76 2.34 21.19
CA GLU A 429 -26.31 2.70 22.51
C GLU A 429 -27.15 3.99 22.61
N ALA A 430 -28.22 3.87 23.40
CA ALA A 430 -29.26 4.88 23.63
C ALA A 430 -28.88 5.99 24.63
N SER A 431 -27.65 5.99 25.15
CA SER A 431 -27.17 6.98 26.13
C SER A 431 -26.14 7.93 25.50
N PRO A 432 -26.35 9.26 25.56
CA PRO A 432 -25.57 10.26 24.82
C PRO A 432 -24.14 10.48 25.33
N SER A 433 -23.72 9.88 26.46
CA SER A 433 -22.42 10.15 27.08
C SER A 433 -21.28 9.22 26.64
N ASN A 434 -21.55 8.10 25.95
CA ASN A 434 -20.53 7.11 25.56
C ASN A 434 -20.81 6.41 24.21
N ALA A 435 -21.68 6.95 23.36
CA ALA A 435 -22.06 6.35 22.09
C ALA A 435 -20.84 6.14 21.18
N ARG A 436 -20.47 4.88 20.92
CA ARG A 436 -19.51 4.54 19.86
C ARG A 436 -20.23 4.64 18.53
N MET A 437 -19.81 5.56 17.67
CA MET A 437 -20.30 5.64 16.31
C MET A 437 -19.58 4.63 15.42
N SER A 438 -20.34 3.80 14.71
CA SER A 438 -19.85 2.98 13.62
C SER A 438 -20.43 3.45 12.29
N VAL A 439 -19.75 3.08 11.20
CA VAL A 439 -20.15 3.40 9.84
C VAL A 439 -20.18 2.10 9.07
N GLN A 440 -21.29 1.84 8.39
CA GLN A 440 -21.41 0.75 7.44
C GLN A 440 -21.33 1.31 6.02
N ILE A 441 -20.45 0.78 5.20
CA ILE A 441 -20.23 1.24 3.83
C ILE A 441 -20.79 0.20 2.88
N TYR A 442 -21.64 0.65 1.96
CA TYR A 442 -22.36 -0.17 0.99
C TYR A 442 -21.86 0.18 -0.41
N ILE A 443 -21.14 -0.75 -1.06
CA ILE A 443 -20.74 -0.62 -2.47
C ILE A 443 -21.62 -1.54 -3.32
N PRO A 444 -22.33 -1.00 -4.33
CA PRO A 444 -23.24 -1.79 -5.14
C PRO A 444 -22.47 -2.79 -6.02
N ILE A 445 -22.96 -4.03 -6.03
CA ILE A 445 -22.36 -5.13 -6.78
C ILE A 445 -23.41 -5.88 -7.60
N MET A 446 -22.97 -6.55 -8.66
CA MET A 446 -23.75 -7.51 -9.43
C MET A 446 -23.02 -8.85 -9.46
N GLU A 447 -23.77 -9.95 -9.52
CA GLU A 447 -23.19 -11.26 -9.80
C GLU A 447 -22.64 -11.32 -11.22
N ARG A 448 -21.41 -11.81 -11.35
CA ARG A 448 -20.73 -11.93 -12.65
C ARG A 448 -21.48 -12.87 -13.61
N SER A 449 -22.21 -13.85 -13.08
CA SER A 449 -23.06 -14.77 -13.86
C SER A 449 -24.17 -14.05 -14.65
N LYS A 450 -24.69 -12.92 -14.12
CA LYS A 450 -25.82 -12.19 -14.72
C LYS A 450 -25.43 -11.32 -15.92
N LEU A 451 -24.13 -11.17 -16.21
CA LEU A 451 -23.64 -10.43 -17.39
C LEU A 451 -23.62 -11.26 -18.68
N TYR A 452 -23.67 -12.59 -18.57
CA TYR A 452 -23.59 -13.52 -19.71
C TYR A 452 -24.91 -14.25 -19.98
N GLY A 453 -26.00 -13.79 -19.36
CA GLY A 453 -27.35 -14.35 -19.47
C GLY A 453 -28.20 -13.68 -20.53
#